data_AF-A0A0P9DFQ3-F1
#
_entry.id   AF-A0A0P9DFQ3-F1
#
_cell.length_a   1.000
_cell.length_b   1.000
_cell.length_c   1.000
_cell.angle_alpha   90.00
_cell.angle_beta   90.00
_cell.angle_gamma   90.00
#
_symmetry.space_group_name_H-M   'P 1'
#
loop_
_entity.id
_entity.type
_entity.pdbx_description
1 polymer ?
#
loop_
_entity_poly.entity_id
_entity_poly.type
_entity_poly.pdbx_seq_one_letter_code
_entity_poly.pdbx_strand_id
1 'polypeptide(L)'
;TAWFGNDKDDDEIGRIHWVAIVPDYQGRGLAKPMLALACWRLRELGHTHAFLDTSSARVPAINLYRSFGFTPDLATPEDAANWQELLPFLK
;
A
#
# COMPACT_ATOMS: atom_id res chain seq x y z
N THR A 1 -2.41 -19.40 9.97
CA THR A 1 -3.18 -18.70 8.92
C THR A 1 -4.58 -18.44 9.46
N ALA A 2 -4.76 -17.39 10.23
CA ALA A 2 -6.08 -16.93 10.67
C ALA A 2 -5.93 -15.48 11.16
N TRP A 3 -6.81 -14.61 10.71
CA TRP A 3 -6.81 -13.18 11.01
C TRP A 3 -8.27 -12.74 11.14
N PHE A 4 -8.54 -11.76 12.01
CA PHE A 4 -9.82 -11.06 11.99
C PHE A 4 -9.97 -10.37 10.63
N GLY A 5 -11.15 -10.51 10.00
CA GLY A 5 -11.50 -9.71 8.81
C GLY A 5 -11.50 -8.24 9.19
N ASN A 6 -10.97 -7.38 8.33
CA ASN A 6 -11.01 -5.94 8.56
C ASN A 6 -12.30 -5.41 7.94
N ASP A 7 -12.99 -4.46 8.59
CA ASP A 7 -14.27 -3.89 8.12
C ASP A 7 -14.18 -3.13 6.77
N LYS A 8 -13.00 -3.09 6.16
CA LYS A 8 -12.75 -2.55 4.81
C LYS A 8 -12.88 -3.60 3.71
N ASP A 9 -13.41 -4.79 4.00
CA ASP A 9 -13.94 -5.72 2.99
C ASP A 9 -15.25 -5.17 2.39
N ASP A 10 -15.25 -3.87 2.09
CA ASP A 10 -16.24 -3.24 1.24
C ASP A 10 -15.84 -3.59 -0.20
N ASP A 11 -16.67 -4.39 -0.88
CA ASP A 11 -16.46 -4.79 -2.27
C ASP A 11 -16.28 -3.57 -3.20
N GLU A 12 -16.65 -2.36 -2.77
CA GLU A 12 -16.44 -1.13 -3.50
C GLU A 12 -14.96 -0.70 -3.59
N ILE A 13 -14.11 -1.05 -2.61
CA ILE A 13 -12.71 -0.63 -2.57
C ILE A 13 -11.75 -1.78 -2.91
N GLY A 14 -10.98 -1.61 -3.99
CA GLY A 14 -10.02 -2.61 -4.44
C GLY A 14 -8.84 -2.78 -3.47
N ARG A 15 -8.62 -4.00 -2.96
CA ARG A 15 -7.48 -4.27 -2.06
C ARG A 15 -6.23 -4.73 -2.81
N ILE A 16 -5.12 -4.04 -2.60
CA ILE A 16 -3.78 -4.52 -2.96
C ILE A 16 -3.18 -5.19 -1.74
N HIS A 17 -3.25 -6.51 -1.67
CA HIS A 17 -2.83 -7.23 -0.47
C HIS A 17 -1.30 -7.41 -0.40
N TRP A 18 -0.70 -8.17 -1.33
CA TRP A 18 0.71 -8.54 -1.26
C TRP A 18 1.49 -8.01 -2.46
N VAL A 19 2.52 -7.22 -2.17
CA VAL A 19 3.46 -6.64 -3.13
C VAL A 19 4.85 -7.11 -2.73
N ALA A 20 5.45 -8.01 -3.51
CA ALA A 20 6.76 -8.56 -3.22
C ALA A 20 7.56 -8.75 -4.51
N ILE A 21 8.85 -8.39 -4.45
CA ILE A 21 9.84 -8.70 -5.48
C ILE A 21 10.84 -9.66 -4.84
N VAL A 22 11.11 -10.79 -5.49
CA VAL A 22 12.12 -11.76 -5.04
C VAL A 22 13.48 -11.09 -4.87
N PRO A 23 14.28 -11.46 -3.84
CA PRO A 23 15.52 -10.76 -3.49
C PRO A 23 16.45 -10.47 -4.67
N ASP A 24 16.68 -11.47 -5.54
CA ASP A 24 17.59 -11.37 -6.69
C ASP A 24 17.21 -10.29 -7.72
N TYR A 25 15.96 -9.81 -7.67
CA TYR A 25 15.39 -8.83 -8.61
C TYR A 25 15.02 -7.50 -7.94
N GLN A 26 15.31 -7.33 -6.65
CA GLN A 26 15.09 -6.06 -5.95
C GLN A 26 16.08 -4.98 -6.43
N GLY A 27 15.77 -3.71 -6.15
CA GLY A 27 16.60 -2.57 -6.58
C GLY A 27 16.52 -2.23 -8.08
N ARG A 28 15.81 -3.03 -8.88
CA ARG A 28 15.68 -2.84 -10.34
C ARG A 28 14.45 -2.02 -10.77
N GLY A 29 13.76 -1.39 -9.82
CA GLY A 29 12.56 -0.58 -10.09
C GLY A 29 11.30 -1.37 -10.48
N LEU A 30 11.31 -2.71 -10.37
CA LEU A 30 10.21 -3.59 -10.83
C LEU A 30 8.91 -3.46 -10.03
N ALA A 31 8.96 -2.95 -8.80
CA ALA A 31 7.76 -2.76 -7.99
C ALA A 31 6.80 -1.71 -8.59
N LYS A 32 7.33 -0.71 -9.30
CA LYS A 32 6.54 0.35 -9.95
C LYS A 32 5.64 -0.18 -11.08
N PRO A 33 6.15 -0.86 -12.13
CA PRO A 33 5.28 -1.41 -13.16
C PRO A 33 4.35 -2.49 -12.62
N MET A 34 4.77 -3.28 -11.63
CA MET A 34 3.91 -4.27 -10.99
C MET A 34 2.71 -3.63 -10.28
N LEU A 35 2.94 -2.58 -9.49
CA LEU A 35 1.88 -1.83 -8.82
C LEU A 35 0.96 -1.13 -9.81
N ALA A 36 1.51 -0.55 -10.89
CA ALA A 36 0.72 0.06 -11.95
C ALA A 36 -0.24 -0.93 -12.61
N LEU A 37 0.23 -2.16 -12.90
CA LEU A 37 -0.61 -3.21 -13.46
C LEU A 37 -1.72 -3.63 -12.49
N ALA A 38 -1.42 -3.73 -11.19
CA ALA A 38 -2.41 -4.04 -10.17
C ALA A 38 -3.50 -2.95 -10.08
N CYS A 39 -3.12 -1.67 -10.03
CA CYS A 39 -4.07 -0.55 -10.05
C CYS A 39 -4.90 -0.53 -11.33
N TRP A 40 -4.29 -0.80 -12.49
CA TRP A 40 -5.02 -0.89 -13.75
C TRP A 40 -6.05 -2.02 -13.73
N ARG A 41 -5.69 -3.18 -13.17
CA ARG A 41 -6.61 -4.30 -13.02
C ARG A 41 -7.78 -3.97 -12.10
N LEU A 42 -7.54 -3.28 -10.98
CA LEU A 42 -8.62 -2.83 -10.10
C LEU A 42 -9.60 -1.91 -10.84
N ARG A 43 -9.08 -1.00 -11.67
CA ARG A 43 -9.91 -0.13 -12.52
C ARG A 43 -10.75 -0.92 -13.53
N GLU A 44 -10.19 -1.94 -14.18
CA GLU A 44 -10.94 -2.80 -15.11
C GLU A 44 -12.08 -3.55 -14.42
N LEU A 45 -11.90 -3.90 -13.16
CA LEU A 45 -12.90 -4.58 -12.34
C LEU A 45 -13.98 -3.63 -11.79
N GLY A 46 -13.88 -2.32 -12.07
CA GLY A 46 -14.86 -1.31 -11.67
C GLY A 46 -14.56 -0.59 -10.36
N HIS A 47 -13.44 -0.89 -9.70
CA HIS A 47 -13.06 -0.18 -8.48
C HIS A 47 -12.66 1.27 -8.79
N THR A 48 -13.20 2.20 -8.01
CA THR A 48 -12.87 3.64 -8.08
C THR A 48 -11.83 4.05 -7.06
N HIS A 49 -11.64 3.24 -6.02
CA HIS A 49 -10.68 3.45 -4.93
C HIS A 49 -9.89 2.17 -4.69
N ALA A 50 -8.69 2.32 -4.13
CA ALA A 50 -7.85 1.21 -3.73
C ALA A 50 -7.19 1.46 -2.38
N PHE A 51 -6.98 0.40 -1.61
CA PHE A 51 -6.25 0.46 -0.35
C PHE A 51 -5.26 -0.69 -0.22
N LEU A 52 -4.32 -0.53 0.71
CA LEU A 52 -3.39 -1.56 1.12
C LEU A 52 -2.94 -1.33 2.55
N ASP A 53 -2.54 -2.42 3.21
CA ASP A 53 -1.92 -2.38 4.53
C ASP A 53 -0.40 -2.54 4.36
N THR A 54 0.38 -1.74 5.09
CA THR A 54 1.83 -1.89 5.13
C THR A 54 2.38 -1.56 6.50
N SER A 55 3.52 -2.15 6.85
CA SER A 55 4.27 -1.78 8.05
C SER A 55 5.04 -0.48 7.82
N SER A 56 5.09 0.38 8.85
CA SER A 56 5.91 1.61 8.90
C SER A 56 7.41 1.35 8.66
N ALA A 57 7.90 0.15 8.96
CA ALA A 57 9.28 -0.25 8.68
C ALA A 57 9.60 -0.35 7.17
N ARG A 58 8.60 -0.39 6.29
CA ARG A 58 8.76 -0.54 4.84
C ARG A 58 8.83 0.81 4.12
N VAL A 59 9.72 1.69 4.55
CA VAL A 59 9.90 3.04 3.99
C VAL A 59 9.98 3.08 2.46
N PRO A 60 10.73 2.18 1.77
CA PRO A 60 10.77 2.18 0.30
C PRO A 60 9.40 1.89 -0.35
N ALA A 61 8.61 1.00 0.26
CA ALA A 61 7.27 0.69 -0.22
C ALA A 61 6.31 1.86 0.01
N ILE A 62 6.40 2.53 1.16
CA ILE A 62 5.56 3.70 1.47
C ILE A 62 5.83 4.84 0.48
N ASN A 63 7.10 5.11 0.17
CA ASN A 63 7.44 6.09 -0.87
C ASN A 63 6.92 5.70 -2.25
N LEU A 64 6.95 4.40 -2.60
CA LEU A 64 6.35 3.90 -3.83
C LEU A 64 4.84 4.16 -3.84
N TYR A 65 4.10 3.78 -2.80
CA TYR A 65 2.65 3.97 -2.74
C TYR A 65 2.27 5.45 -2.81
N ARG A 66 2.99 6.33 -2.09
CA ARG A 66 2.80 7.78 -2.19
C ARG A 66 3.00 8.31 -3.62
N SER A 67 3.97 7.77 -4.36
CA SER A 67 4.19 8.15 -5.77
C SER A 67 3.03 7.73 -6.71
N PHE A 68 2.17 6.82 -6.27
CA PHE A 68 0.93 6.41 -6.95
C PHE A 68 -0.31 7.14 -6.44
N GLY A 69 -0.16 8.10 -5.51
CA GLY A 69 -1.26 8.88 -4.95
C GLY A 69 -1.91 8.27 -3.71
N PHE A 70 -1.39 7.18 -3.15
CA PHE A 70 -1.86 6.67 -1.88
C PHE A 70 -1.52 7.65 -0.75
N THR A 71 -2.48 7.89 0.13
CA THR A 71 -2.35 8.70 1.34
C THR A 71 -2.48 7.83 2.58
N PRO A 72 -1.83 8.17 3.70
CA PRO A 72 -2.02 7.43 4.94
C PRO A 72 -3.48 7.55 5.40
N ASP A 73 -4.01 6.45 5.92
CA ASP A 73 -5.27 6.46 6.66
C ASP A 73 -4.95 6.57 8.16
N LEU A 74 -5.23 7.72 8.75
CA LEU A 74 -4.88 8.07 10.13
C LEU A 74 -6.10 7.92 11.03
N ALA A 75 -6.71 6.73 11.02
CA ALA A 75 -7.97 6.45 11.70
C ALA A 75 -7.85 6.54 13.23
N THR A 76 -6.67 6.26 13.79
CA THR A 76 -6.41 6.29 15.23
C THR A 76 -5.30 7.29 15.62
N PRO A 77 -5.26 7.74 16.89
CA PRO A 77 -4.13 8.52 17.40
C PRO A 77 -2.78 7.80 17.27
N GLU A 78 -2.79 6.46 17.35
CA GLU A 78 -1.60 5.63 17.16
C GLU A 78 -1.11 5.67 15.70
N ASP A 79 -2.03 5.60 14.72
CA ASP A 79 -1.68 5.76 13.30
C ASP A 79 -1.04 7.13 13.03
N ALA A 80 -1.62 8.18 13.62
CA ALA A 80 -1.08 9.53 13.52
C ALA A 80 0.32 9.66 14.12
N ALA A 81 0.55 9.07 15.29
CA ALA A 81 1.88 9.05 15.93
C ALA A 81 2.90 8.27 15.08
N ASN A 82 2.54 7.06 14.64
CA ASN A 82 3.35 6.23 13.76
C ASN A 82 3.71 6.96 12.46
N TRP A 83 2.77 7.70 11.89
CA TRP A 83 3.01 8.49 10.69
C TRP A 83 3.97 9.65 10.97
N GLN A 84 3.83 10.36 12.09
CA GLN A 84 4.75 11.43 12.48
C GLN A 84 6.19 10.93 12.65
N GLU A 85 6.38 9.78 13.31
CA GLU A 85 7.69 9.15 13.47
C GLU A 85 8.32 8.72 12.14
N LEU A 86 7.49 8.39 11.14
CA LEU A 86 7.93 7.97 9.83
C LEU A 86 8.37 9.14 8.93
N LEU A 87 7.81 10.35 9.12
CA LEU A 87 8.04 11.53 8.26
C LEU A 87 9.53 11.79 7.93
N PRO A 88 10.48 11.71 8.89
CA PRO A 88 11.90 11.97 8.60
C PRO A 88 12.55 11.00 7.61
N PHE A 89 11.95 9.82 7.38
CA PHE A 89 12.47 8.78 6.49
C PHE A 89 11.82 8.82 5.09
N LEU A 90 10.74 9.57 4.92
CA LEU A 90 10.04 9.69 3.66
C LEU A 90 10.80 10.58 2.68
N LYS A 91 10.64 10.28 1.38
CA LYS A 91 11.22 11.04 0.28
C LYS A 91 10.19 11.95 -0.38
#